data_AF-A0A7K3ISY9-F1
#
_entry.id   AF-A0A7K3ISY9-F1
#
_cell.length_a   1.000
_cell.length_b   1.000
_cell.length_c   1.000
_cell.angle_alpha   90.00
_cell.angle_beta   90.00
_cell.angle_gamma   90.00
#
_symmetry.space_group_name_H-M   'P 1'
#
loop_
_entity.id
_entity.type
_entity.pdbx_description
1 polymer ?
#
loop_
_entity_poly.entity_id
_entity_poly.type
_entity_poly.pdbx_seq_one_letter_code
_entity_poly.pdbx_strand_id
1 'polypeptide(L)'
;MVFPDAFIKRLKKQDYIDSESLLDALKEPSPVSIRLNRKKWNRIPKDSERVPWCSDGYYLKRRPSYILDPLFHAGAYYPQEASGMFLEQIFRQIIDPWDNLRILDLCGAPGGKSTHLSSLLCEKGLLLANEVIRARAAILRENLTKWGLSNSIVSQSDPAIFGRIPGFFDIILVDAPCSGEGMFRDSVAVAEWSEKNARLCSDRQKRILMDIWPALKKDGILIYSTCTLNPEENERNIKWLSDHYEVVSLKLDISEFPGITEINYGGIYGYGFYPGRIKGEGLFISVLRKAEGDNPDVRIAKTLNNIHLTKEERNIAEGWTLFDPDTMIRAGDELLATAGTPDDLNRLTGKVKMIRWGTTICTRKGNNFIPSHELAMSLSYREGSFPVVDLDPGQALDYLGRKDLRGVNCPKGWNIFRYSGMNMGFANNIGSRINNYYPAEWRIKYADPGSVQNKILDWE
;
A
#
# COMPACT_ATOMS: atom_id res chain seq x y z
N MET A 1 -2.77 -30.88 9.10
CA MET A 1 -1.70 -30.19 8.35
C MET A 1 -0.37 -30.79 8.74
N VAL A 2 0.51 -31.09 7.78
CA VAL A 2 1.84 -31.67 8.04
C VAL A 2 2.88 -30.64 7.61
N PHE A 3 3.76 -30.23 8.52
CA PHE A 3 4.82 -29.27 8.22
C PHE A 3 6.11 -30.00 7.78
N PRO A 4 6.97 -29.38 6.95
CA PRO A 4 8.21 -30.01 6.50
C PRO A 4 9.18 -30.31 7.65
N ASP A 5 9.81 -31.48 7.64
CA ASP A 5 10.77 -31.88 8.70
C ASP A 5 11.93 -30.90 8.87
N ALA A 6 12.44 -30.36 7.76
CA ALA A 6 13.52 -29.38 7.78
C ALA A 6 13.10 -28.09 8.49
N PHE A 7 11.85 -27.64 8.27
CA PHE A 7 11.27 -26.50 8.95
C PHE A 7 11.16 -26.75 10.47
N ILE A 8 10.60 -27.89 10.88
CA ILE A 8 10.45 -28.26 12.30
C ILE A 8 11.83 -28.36 12.99
N LYS A 9 12.79 -29.03 12.36
CA LYS A 9 14.16 -29.17 12.90
C LYS A 9 14.86 -27.82 13.06
N ARG A 10 14.57 -26.85 12.18
CA ARG A 10 15.14 -25.50 12.28
C ARG A 10 14.48 -24.69 13.40
N LEU A 11 13.15 -24.73 13.53
CA LEU A 11 12.42 -24.06 14.62
C LEU A 11 12.95 -24.49 16.00
N LYS A 12 13.20 -25.79 16.19
CA LYS A 12 13.74 -26.34 17.45
C LYS A 12 15.14 -25.83 17.82
N LYS A 13 15.86 -25.18 16.89
CA LYS A 13 17.18 -24.59 17.12
C LYS A 13 17.13 -23.08 17.36
N GLN A 14 15.95 -22.47 17.32
CA GLN A 14 15.75 -21.04 17.53
C GLN A 14 15.29 -20.82 18.97
N ASP A 15 16.22 -20.51 19.87
CA ASP A 15 15.96 -20.42 21.32
C ASP A 15 14.93 -19.34 21.71
N TYR A 16 14.72 -18.36 20.83
CA TYR A 16 13.72 -17.30 21.01
C TYR A 16 12.30 -17.71 20.56
N ILE A 17 12.11 -18.95 20.06
CA ILE A 17 10.81 -19.48 19.63
C ILE A 17 10.44 -20.71 20.47
N ASP A 18 9.25 -20.70 21.07
CA ASP A 18 8.62 -21.93 21.53
C ASP A 18 8.06 -22.70 20.33
N SER A 19 8.85 -23.66 19.85
CA SER A 19 8.52 -24.39 18.62
C SER A 19 7.24 -25.22 18.72
N GLU A 20 6.89 -25.73 19.89
CA GLU A 20 5.68 -26.57 20.05
C GLU A 20 4.43 -25.69 19.99
N SER A 21 4.40 -24.63 20.80
CA SER A 21 3.30 -23.65 20.80
C SER A 21 3.09 -23.00 19.43
N LEU A 22 4.18 -22.66 18.72
CA LEU A 22 4.10 -22.09 17.37
C LEU A 22 3.50 -23.09 16.36
N LEU A 23 3.94 -24.35 16.39
CA LEU A 23 3.44 -25.38 15.47
C LEU A 23 1.95 -25.67 15.69
N ASP A 24 1.47 -25.59 16.93
CA ASP A 24 0.05 -25.70 17.24
C ASP A 24 -0.73 -24.48 16.76
N ALA A 25 -0.22 -23.27 16.99
CA ALA A 25 -0.85 -22.04 16.52
C ALA A 25 -0.92 -21.93 14.97
N LEU A 26 0.01 -22.55 14.25
CA LEU A 26 0.00 -22.64 12.79
C LEU A 26 -1.05 -23.63 12.24
N LYS A 27 -1.67 -24.46 13.09
CA LYS A 27 -2.81 -25.31 12.69
C LYS A 27 -4.14 -24.59 12.84
N GLU A 28 -4.17 -23.48 13.57
CA GLU A 28 -5.38 -22.68 13.78
C GLU A 28 -5.68 -21.77 12.57
N PRO A 29 -6.96 -21.37 12.38
CA PRO A 29 -7.32 -20.43 11.32
C PRO A 29 -6.62 -19.07 11.46
N SER A 30 -6.24 -18.48 10.33
CA SER A 30 -5.68 -17.13 10.29
C SER A 30 -6.65 -16.08 10.84
N PRO A 31 -6.20 -15.22 11.78
CA PRO A 31 -6.94 -14.03 12.18
C PRO A 31 -7.25 -13.15 10.96
N VAL A 32 -8.42 -12.52 11.00
CA VAL A 32 -8.83 -11.60 9.95
C VAL A 32 -8.78 -10.19 10.51
N SER A 33 -8.14 -9.28 9.79
CA SER A 33 -8.08 -7.87 10.16
C SER A 33 -8.18 -6.96 8.95
N ILE A 34 -8.58 -5.71 9.23
CA ILE A 34 -8.63 -4.62 8.27
C ILE A 34 -8.01 -3.37 8.89
N ARG A 35 -7.60 -2.43 8.05
CA ARG A 35 -7.17 -1.08 8.45
C ARG A 35 -8.10 -0.04 7.83
N LEU A 36 -8.63 0.87 8.63
CA LEU A 36 -9.55 1.91 8.16
C LEU A 36 -8.81 3.06 7.47
N ASN A 37 -9.47 3.67 6.49
CA ASN A 37 -9.06 4.94 5.92
C ASN A 37 -9.82 6.08 6.61
N ARG A 38 -9.29 6.60 7.73
CA ARG A 38 -9.97 7.65 8.52
C ARG A 38 -10.21 8.96 7.78
N LYS A 39 -9.52 9.19 6.67
CA LYS A 39 -9.78 10.37 5.82
C LYS A 39 -11.06 10.22 4.99
N LYS A 40 -11.52 8.99 4.76
CA LYS A 40 -12.74 8.68 3.99
C LYS A 40 -13.87 8.13 4.84
N TRP A 41 -13.56 7.42 5.92
CA TRP A 41 -14.52 6.62 6.65
C TRP A 41 -14.25 6.64 8.15
N ASN A 42 -15.26 7.03 8.92
CA ASN A 42 -15.15 7.23 10.37
C ASN A 42 -15.85 6.16 11.20
N ARG A 43 -16.73 5.36 10.60
CA ARG A 43 -17.45 4.29 11.31
C ARG A 43 -16.52 3.12 11.61
N ILE A 44 -16.79 2.43 12.71
CA ILE A 44 -16.02 1.25 13.12
C ILE A 44 -16.78 -0.02 12.73
N PRO A 45 -16.10 -1.13 12.41
CA PRO A 45 -16.80 -2.39 12.12
C PRO A 45 -17.50 -2.90 13.38
N LYS A 46 -18.75 -3.35 13.26
CA LYS A 46 -19.46 -4.03 14.35
C LYS A 46 -18.68 -5.25 14.81
N ASP A 47 -18.83 -5.59 16.09
CA ASP A 47 -18.28 -6.83 16.65
C ASP A 47 -16.76 -6.99 16.47
N SER A 48 -16.03 -5.88 16.39
CA SER A 48 -14.59 -5.86 16.14
C SER A 48 -13.77 -5.55 17.39
N GLU A 49 -12.49 -5.90 17.32
CA GLU A 49 -11.51 -5.62 18.38
C GLU A 49 -10.35 -4.81 17.76
N ARG A 50 -9.82 -3.82 18.47
CA ARG A 50 -8.70 -3.02 17.95
C ARG A 50 -7.42 -3.86 17.88
N VAL A 51 -6.61 -3.61 16.85
CA VAL A 51 -5.23 -4.11 16.78
C VAL A 51 -4.39 -3.27 17.75
N PRO A 52 -3.69 -3.88 18.74
CA PRO A 52 -3.05 -3.13 19.83
C PRO A 52 -2.03 -2.07 19.38
N TRP A 53 -1.34 -2.32 18.27
CA TRP A 53 -0.26 -1.48 17.76
C TRP A 53 -0.65 -0.62 16.55
N CYS A 54 -1.93 -0.54 16.18
CA CYS A 54 -2.39 0.30 15.08
C CYS A 54 -3.69 1.01 15.41
N SER A 55 -3.71 2.34 15.35
CA SER A 55 -4.87 3.16 15.75
C SER A 55 -6.10 2.92 14.90
N ASP A 56 -5.89 2.49 13.65
CA ASP A 56 -6.93 2.25 12.65
C ASP A 56 -7.08 0.78 12.26
N GLY A 57 -6.37 -0.13 12.95
CA GLY A 57 -6.45 -1.57 12.74
C GLY A 57 -7.55 -2.21 13.59
N TYR A 58 -8.31 -3.12 12.98
CA TYR A 58 -9.37 -3.88 13.64
C TYR A 58 -9.35 -5.35 13.24
N TYR A 59 -9.41 -6.25 14.22
CA TYR A 59 -9.73 -7.66 14.04
C TYR A 59 -11.22 -7.86 13.83
N LEU A 60 -11.55 -8.78 12.93
CA LEU A 60 -12.92 -9.16 12.59
C LEU A 60 -13.22 -10.58 13.13
N LYS A 61 -14.45 -10.81 13.60
CA LYS A 61 -14.90 -12.15 14.01
C LYS A 61 -14.92 -13.16 12.86
N ARG A 62 -15.16 -12.70 11.63
CA ARG A 62 -15.23 -13.53 10.42
C ARG A 62 -14.69 -12.78 9.21
N ARG A 63 -14.23 -13.53 8.20
CA ARG A 63 -13.83 -12.97 6.90
C ARG A 63 -15.07 -12.60 6.09
N PRO A 64 -15.31 -11.31 5.77
CA PRO A 64 -16.36 -10.90 4.86
C PRO A 64 -15.92 -11.13 3.41
N SER A 65 -16.86 -10.99 2.48
CA SER A 65 -16.60 -10.89 1.06
C SER A 65 -16.26 -9.45 0.70
N TYR A 66 -14.97 -9.10 0.75
CA TYR A 66 -14.50 -7.75 0.40
C TYR A 66 -14.90 -7.33 -1.03
N ILE A 67 -14.89 -8.27 -1.97
CA ILE A 67 -15.24 -8.02 -3.38
C ILE A 67 -16.70 -7.56 -3.52
N LEU A 68 -17.59 -8.03 -2.65
CA LEU A 68 -19.01 -7.67 -2.68
C LEU A 68 -19.32 -6.44 -1.83
N ASP A 69 -18.34 -5.82 -1.18
CA ASP A 69 -18.53 -4.64 -0.36
C ASP A 69 -18.21 -3.37 -1.15
N PRO A 70 -19.21 -2.52 -1.50
CA PRO A 70 -18.94 -1.27 -2.20
C PRO A 70 -17.99 -0.32 -1.45
N LEU A 71 -17.95 -0.38 -0.11
CA LEU A 71 -17.07 0.46 0.70
C LEU A 71 -15.59 0.05 0.57
N PHE A 72 -15.32 -1.24 0.32
CA PHE A 72 -13.96 -1.69 -0.04
C PHE A 72 -13.50 -1.03 -1.35
N HIS A 73 -14.36 -1.03 -2.37
CA HIS A 73 -14.04 -0.41 -3.67
C HIS A 73 -13.94 1.11 -3.62
N ALA A 74 -14.69 1.76 -2.71
CA ALA A 74 -14.58 3.20 -2.46
C ALA A 74 -13.36 3.59 -1.59
N GLY A 75 -12.61 2.60 -1.08
CA GLY A 75 -11.40 2.79 -0.29
C GLY A 75 -11.64 3.18 1.17
N ALA A 76 -12.75 2.74 1.76
CA ALA A 76 -13.08 2.97 3.17
C ALA A 76 -12.12 2.25 4.12
N TYR A 77 -11.61 1.10 3.72
CA TYR A 77 -10.70 0.26 4.49
C TYR A 77 -9.86 -0.63 3.57
N TYR A 78 -8.82 -1.24 4.13
CA TYR A 78 -7.94 -2.18 3.46
C TYR A 78 -7.83 -3.50 4.26
N PRO A 79 -8.08 -4.68 3.67
CA PRO A 79 -7.77 -5.97 4.28
C PRO A 79 -6.26 -6.14 4.43
N GLN A 80 -5.76 -6.03 5.65
CA GLN A 80 -4.33 -6.08 5.96
C GLN A 80 -4.14 -6.99 7.16
N GLU A 81 -3.12 -7.82 7.11
CA GLU A 81 -2.71 -8.65 8.24
C GLU A 81 -2.14 -7.77 9.37
N ALA A 82 -2.50 -8.09 10.61
CA ALA A 82 -2.29 -7.22 11.76
C ALA A 82 -0.81 -6.98 12.09
N SER A 83 0.05 -8.00 12.07
CA SER A 83 1.50 -7.84 12.32
C SER A 83 2.09 -6.79 11.39
N GLY A 84 1.71 -6.79 10.11
CA GLY A 84 2.15 -5.80 9.13
C GLY A 84 1.71 -4.35 9.41
N MET A 85 0.75 -4.13 10.32
CA MET A 85 0.33 -2.80 10.77
C MET A 85 1.29 -2.17 11.80
N PHE A 86 2.25 -2.94 12.34
CA PHE A 86 3.23 -2.44 13.31
C PHE A 86 4.13 -1.31 12.76
N LEU A 87 4.13 -1.09 11.44
CA LEU A 87 4.74 0.07 10.80
C LEU A 87 4.35 1.41 11.47
N GLU A 88 3.14 1.53 12.00
CA GLU A 88 2.72 2.74 12.72
C GLU A 88 3.59 3.01 13.96
N GLN A 89 3.94 1.97 14.73
CA GLN A 89 4.77 2.12 15.93
C GLN A 89 6.20 2.48 15.56
N ILE A 90 6.73 1.90 14.49
CA ILE A 90 8.03 2.27 13.94
C ILE A 90 8.04 3.77 13.62
N PHE A 91 7.04 4.24 12.88
CA PHE A 91 6.90 5.65 12.52
C PHE A 91 6.85 6.56 13.75
N ARG A 92 6.06 6.21 14.76
CA ARG A 92 5.92 7.00 15.99
C ARG A 92 7.21 7.11 16.80
N GLN A 93 8.06 6.07 16.77
CA GLN A 93 9.23 5.99 17.64
C GLN A 93 10.51 6.55 17.01
N ILE A 94 10.67 6.43 15.69
CA ILE A 94 11.97 6.72 15.04
C ILE A 94 11.93 7.94 14.12
N ILE A 95 10.72 8.39 13.74
CA ILE A 95 10.56 9.52 12.84
C ILE A 95 10.23 10.73 13.70
N ASP A 96 11.24 11.56 13.94
CA ASP A 96 11.03 12.94 14.37
C ASP A 96 10.15 13.66 13.32
N PRO A 97 9.39 14.71 13.66
CA PRO A 97 8.55 15.43 12.71
C PRO A 97 9.39 16.00 11.56
N TRP A 98 9.53 15.23 10.49
CA TRP A 98 10.22 15.60 9.26
C TRP A 98 9.15 16.00 8.26
N ASP A 99 9.06 17.30 7.98
CA ASP A 99 8.25 17.77 6.85
C ASP A 99 8.87 17.26 5.53
N ASN A 100 8.03 16.92 4.57
CA ASN A 100 8.42 16.58 3.19
C ASN A 100 9.31 15.32 3.05
N LEU A 101 9.05 14.29 3.86
CA LEU A 101 9.70 12.98 3.77
C LEU A 101 9.54 12.33 2.39
N ARG A 102 10.63 11.75 1.86
CA ARG A 102 10.60 10.88 0.69
C ARG A 102 10.74 9.43 1.12
N ILE A 103 9.70 8.63 0.90
CA ILE A 103 9.65 7.22 1.26
C ILE A 103 9.59 6.34 0.01
N LEU A 104 10.41 5.29 -0.02
CA LEU A 104 10.31 4.19 -0.98
C LEU A 104 9.67 2.98 -0.31
N ASP A 105 8.53 2.53 -0.82
CA ASP A 105 8.06 1.16 -0.58
C ASP A 105 8.50 0.30 -1.77
N LEU A 106 9.58 -0.46 -1.60
CA LEU A 106 10.28 -1.09 -2.73
C LEU A 106 9.52 -2.27 -3.34
N CYS A 107 8.73 -2.97 -2.52
CA CYS A 107 8.00 -4.19 -2.85
C CYS A 107 6.54 -4.04 -2.42
N GLY A 108 5.90 -2.95 -2.88
CA GLY A 108 4.68 -2.44 -2.28
C GLY A 108 3.42 -3.22 -2.58
N ALA A 109 3.36 -4.05 -3.63
CA ALA A 109 2.12 -4.74 -3.96
C ALA A 109 1.78 -5.85 -2.94
N PRO A 110 0.49 -6.05 -2.60
CA PRO A 110 -0.68 -5.44 -3.22
C PRO A 110 -1.02 -4.02 -2.73
N GLY A 111 -0.31 -3.45 -1.75
CA GLY A 111 -0.47 -2.05 -1.33
C GLY A 111 -0.85 -1.86 0.14
N GLY A 112 -0.92 -2.91 0.96
CA GLY A 112 -1.28 -2.79 2.38
C GLY A 112 -0.31 -1.89 3.15
N LYS A 113 1.00 -2.13 2.99
CA LYS A 113 2.04 -1.28 3.59
C LYS A 113 2.11 0.08 2.90
N SER A 114 2.01 0.15 1.57
CA SER A 114 2.05 1.42 0.82
C SER A 114 0.91 2.38 1.22
N THR A 115 -0.32 1.89 1.31
CA THR A 115 -1.47 2.69 1.77
C THR A 115 -1.30 3.11 3.23
N HIS A 116 -0.61 2.31 4.06
CA HIS A 116 -0.33 2.65 5.44
C HIS A 116 0.69 3.79 5.53
N LEU A 117 1.82 3.65 4.83
CA LEU A 117 2.84 4.69 4.72
C LEU A 117 2.26 5.99 4.15
N SER A 118 1.41 5.91 3.13
CA SER A 118 0.71 7.07 2.55
C SER A 118 -0.16 7.79 3.58
N SER A 119 -0.89 7.04 4.43
CA SER A 119 -1.68 7.63 5.52
C SER A 119 -0.79 8.29 6.59
N LEU A 120 0.33 7.66 6.96
CA LEU A 120 1.24 8.17 8.00
C LEU A 120 1.99 9.43 7.55
N LEU A 121 2.38 9.51 6.27
CA LEU A 121 3.06 10.66 5.68
C LEU A 121 2.20 11.92 5.57
N CYS A 122 0.87 11.77 5.54
CA CYS A 122 -0.07 12.84 5.19
C CYS A 122 0.27 13.51 3.84
N GLU A 123 -0.35 14.64 3.50
CA GLU A 123 -0.27 15.23 2.16
C GLU A 123 1.08 15.86 1.80
N LYS A 124 1.94 16.12 2.78
CA LYS A 124 3.24 16.79 2.56
C LYS A 124 4.38 15.84 2.16
N GLY A 125 4.29 14.56 2.49
CA GLY A 125 5.31 13.58 2.12
C GLY A 125 5.20 13.11 0.66
N LEU A 126 6.25 12.47 0.17
CA LEU A 126 6.25 11.73 -1.10
C LEU A 126 6.42 10.24 -0.81
N LEU A 127 5.42 9.43 -1.17
CA LEU A 127 5.56 7.98 -1.26
C LEU A 127 5.82 7.57 -2.72
N LEU A 128 6.91 6.86 -2.95
CA LEU A 128 7.11 6.09 -4.18
C LEU A 128 6.90 4.61 -3.87
N ALA A 129 5.81 4.03 -4.36
CA ALA A 129 5.50 2.62 -4.20
C ALA A 129 5.88 1.84 -5.47
N ASN A 130 6.81 0.91 -5.34
CA ASN A 130 7.35 0.13 -6.44
C ASN A 130 6.89 -1.33 -6.40
N GLU A 131 6.64 -1.91 -7.57
CA GLU A 131 6.49 -3.35 -7.73
C GLU A 131 7.07 -3.78 -9.09
N VAL A 132 8.01 -4.72 -9.07
CA VAL A 132 8.73 -5.15 -10.28
C VAL A 132 7.83 -5.95 -11.24
N ILE A 133 6.88 -6.73 -10.70
CA ILE A 133 5.95 -7.58 -11.46
C ILE A 133 4.77 -6.74 -11.97
N ARG A 134 4.69 -6.57 -13.30
CA ARG A 134 3.66 -5.75 -13.97
C ARG A 134 2.24 -6.00 -13.49
N ALA A 135 1.83 -7.27 -13.36
CA ALA A 135 0.47 -7.62 -12.94
C ALA A 135 0.18 -7.17 -11.50
N ARG A 136 1.16 -7.32 -10.59
CA ARG A 136 1.04 -6.86 -9.19
C ARG A 136 1.15 -5.33 -9.08
N ALA A 137 1.93 -4.69 -9.93
CA ALA A 137 2.02 -3.22 -9.98
C ALA A 137 0.68 -2.58 -10.40
N ALA A 138 -0.10 -3.25 -11.26
CA ALA A 138 -1.46 -2.81 -11.59
C ALA A 138 -2.39 -2.86 -10.37
N ILE A 139 -2.28 -3.91 -9.53
CA ILE A 139 -3.05 -4.05 -8.28
C ILE A 139 -2.62 -2.99 -7.26
N LEU A 140 -1.31 -2.73 -7.14
CA LEU A 140 -0.78 -1.66 -6.30
C LEU A 140 -1.33 -0.28 -6.71
N ARG A 141 -1.33 0.02 -8.02
CA ARG A 141 -1.92 1.23 -8.58
C ARG A 141 -3.40 1.34 -8.21
N GLU A 142 -4.18 0.28 -8.45
CA GLU A 142 -5.59 0.23 -8.10
C GLU A 142 -5.84 0.56 -6.63
N ASN A 143 -5.13 -0.12 -5.73
CA ASN A 143 -5.32 0.07 -4.30
C ASN A 143 -4.94 1.47 -3.82
N LEU A 144 -3.86 2.06 -4.35
CA LEU A 144 -3.49 3.44 -4.03
C LEU A 144 -4.48 4.46 -4.61
N THR A 145 -5.02 4.23 -5.81
CA THR A 145 -6.10 5.04 -6.38
C THR A 145 -7.34 4.98 -5.49
N LYS A 146 -7.80 3.78 -5.11
CA LYS A 146 -8.94 3.61 -4.19
C LYS A 146 -8.67 4.29 -2.85
N TRP A 147 -7.44 4.25 -2.34
CA TRP A 147 -7.08 4.91 -1.08
C TRP A 147 -7.25 6.43 -1.13
N GLY A 148 -6.99 7.05 -2.29
CA GLY A 148 -7.43 8.42 -2.61
C GLY A 148 -6.53 9.56 -2.12
N LEU A 149 -5.39 9.26 -1.50
CA LEU A 149 -4.37 10.24 -1.14
C LEU A 149 -3.53 10.64 -2.35
N SER A 150 -3.15 11.92 -2.40
CA SER A 150 -2.42 12.55 -3.52
C SER A 150 -0.90 12.41 -3.44
N ASN A 151 -0.39 11.90 -2.32
CA ASN A 151 1.02 11.88 -1.97
C ASN A 151 1.81 10.68 -2.54
N SER A 152 1.30 9.99 -3.56
CA SER A 152 1.87 8.71 -4.01
C SER A 152 2.15 8.62 -5.51
N ILE A 153 3.36 8.14 -5.84
CA ILE A 153 3.79 7.67 -7.15
C ILE A 153 3.77 6.14 -7.14
N VAL A 154 3.38 5.52 -8.25
CA VAL A 154 3.53 4.07 -8.45
C VAL A 154 4.52 3.80 -9.57
N SER A 155 5.51 2.93 -9.33
CA SER A 155 6.50 2.52 -10.32
C SER A 155 6.55 1.02 -10.53
N GLN A 156 7.11 0.64 -11.68
CA GLN A 156 7.40 -0.73 -12.04
C GLN A 156 8.86 -0.89 -12.48
N SER A 157 9.78 -0.97 -11.53
CA SER A 157 11.24 -1.01 -11.78
C SER A 157 11.95 -2.07 -10.92
N ASP A 158 13.06 -2.60 -11.42
CA ASP A 158 13.97 -3.43 -10.62
C ASP A 158 14.69 -2.55 -9.57
N PRO A 159 14.97 -3.06 -8.36
CA PRO A 159 15.70 -2.35 -7.31
C PRO A 159 16.97 -1.62 -7.76
N ALA A 160 17.75 -2.20 -8.68
CA ALA A 160 19.00 -1.61 -9.18
C ALA A 160 18.83 -0.24 -9.85
N ILE A 161 17.61 0.10 -10.31
CA ILE A 161 17.31 1.41 -10.87
C ILE A 161 17.39 2.51 -9.80
N PHE A 162 16.96 2.22 -8.57
CA PHE A 162 16.94 3.21 -7.48
C PHE A 162 18.35 3.56 -6.99
N GLY A 163 19.29 2.61 -7.03
CA GLY A 163 20.70 2.88 -6.75
C GLY A 163 21.33 3.95 -7.66
N ARG A 164 20.72 4.25 -8.82
CA ARG A 164 21.13 5.34 -9.74
C ARG A 164 20.54 6.71 -9.37
N ILE A 165 19.89 6.79 -8.22
CA ILE A 165 19.27 7.98 -7.66
C ILE A 165 19.77 8.13 -6.22
N PRO A 166 21.09 8.33 -6.03
CA PRO A 166 21.71 8.25 -4.72
C PRO A 166 21.18 9.35 -3.78
N GLY A 167 21.02 9.00 -2.50
CA GLY A 167 20.56 9.92 -1.45
C GLY A 167 19.24 10.62 -1.79
N PHE A 168 18.27 9.89 -2.36
CA PHE A 168 16.94 10.45 -2.66
C PHE A 168 15.97 10.21 -1.51
N PHE A 169 15.97 9.01 -0.93
CA PHE A 169 14.97 8.62 0.06
C PHE A 169 15.45 8.86 1.48
N ASP A 170 14.55 9.41 2.29
CA ASP A 170 14.70 9.53 3.74
C ASP A 170 14.42 8.19 4.42
N ILE A 171 13.46 7.43 3.87
CA ILE A 171 13.07 6.11 4.39
C ILE A 171 12.90 5.13 3.22
N ILE A 172 13.45 3.93 3.36
CA ILE A 172 13.17 2.81 2.45
C ILE A 172 12.56 1.66 3.26
N LEU A 173 11.37 1.22 2.85
CA LEU A 173 10.77 -0.03 3.29
C LEU A 173 11.11 -1.13 2.27
N VAL A 174 11.73 -2.20 2.76
CA VAL A 174 11.97 -3.45 2.02
C VAL A 174 11.16 -4.56 2.69
N ASP A 175 9.90 -4.70 2.27
CA ASP A 175 9.10 -5.89 2.57
C ASP A 175 9.45 -7.00 1.58
N ALA A 176 10.50 -7.74 1.92
CA ALA A 176 11.23 -8.51 0.93
C ALA A 176 10.47 -9.78 0.50
N PRO A 177 10.56 -10.19 -0.77
CA PRO A 177 10.05 -11.50 -1.19
C PRO A 177 10.73 -12.60 -0.37
N CYS A 178 9.92 -13.37 0.35
CA CYS A 178 10.35 -14.28 1.41
C CYS A 178 9.95 -15.74 1.08
N SER A 179 10.46 -16.71 1.84
CA SER A 179 10.03 -18.11 1.75
C SER A 179 8.61 -18.40 2.24
N GLY A 180 7.96 -17.43 2.90
CA GLY A 180 6.52 -17.44 3.19
C GLY A 180 6.11 -18.28 4.40
N GLU A 181 7.04 -18.59 5.31
CA GLU A 181 6.77 -19.49 6.44
C GLU A 181 5.74 -18.95 7.44
N GLY A 182 5.60 -17.62 7.52
CA GLY A 182 4.54 -16.97 8.29
C GLY A 182 3.14 -17.20 7.72
N MET A 183 3.03 -17.71 6.48
CA MET A 183 1.77 -18.03 5.81
C MET A 183 1.41 -19.53 5.88
N PHE A 184 2.11 -20.32 6.69
CA PHE A 184 1.94 -21.78 6.74
C PHE A 184 0.58 -22.28 7.27
N ARG A 185 -0.29 -21.39 7.76
CA ARG A 185 -1.72 -21.70 7.93
C ARG A 185 -2.44 -21.97 6.62
N ASP A 186 -1.85 -21.60 5.48
CA ASP A 186 -2.28 -22.00 4.14
C ASP A 186 -1.48 -23.22 3.66
N SER A 187 -2.17 -24.32 3.37
CA SER A 187 -1.57 -25.55 2.84
C SER A 187 -0.82 -25.36 1.52
N VAL A 188 -1.21 -24.37 0.70
CA VAL A 188 -0.50 -24.06 -0.55
C VAL A 188 0.89 -23.52 -0.25
N ALA A 189 1.00 -22.60 0.71
CA ALA A 189 2.30 -22.06 1.14
C ALA A 189 3.22 -23.15 1.69
N VAL A 190 2.66 -24.12 2.43
CA VAL A 190 3.42 -25.28 2.92
C VAL A 190 3.94 -26.15 1.77
N ALA A 191 3.11 -26.40 0.75
CA ALA A 191 3.45 -27.26 -0.40
C ALA A 191 4.51 -26.64 -1.33
N GLU A 192 4.54 -25.31 -1.45
CA GLU A 192 5.50 -24.58 -2.30
C GLU A 192 6.85 -24.35 -1.61
N TRP A 193 6.95 -24.61 -0.31
CA TRP A 193 8.17 -24.38 0.46
C TRP A 193 9.23 -25.45 0.24
N SER A 194 10.50 -25.02 0.19
CA SER A 194 11.67 -25.91 0.24
C SER A 194 12.91 -25.16 0.76
N GLU A 195 13.87 -25.87 1.33
CA GLU A 195 15.16 -25.28 1.76
C GLU A 195 15.90 -24.59 0.61
N LYS A 196 15.79 -25.16 -0.61
CA LYS A 196 16.37 -24.55 -1.82
C LYS A 196 15.73 -23.20 -2.12
N ASN A 197 14.39 -23.11 -2.07
CA ASN A 197 13.68 -21.85 -2.30
C ASN A 197 14.04 -20.82 -1.22
N ALA A 198 14.10 -21.24 0.05
CA ALA A 198 14.47 -20.36 1.16
C ALA A 198 15.89 -19.75 0.99
N ARG A 199 16.86 -20.53 0.51
CA ARG A 199 18.20 -20.02 0.17
C ARG A 199 18.16 -19.01 -0.99
N LEU A 200 17.42 -19.32 -2.05
CA LEU A 200 17.24 -18.39 -3.19
C LEU A 200 16.57 -17.08 -2.76
N CYS A 201 15.64 -17.13 -1.80
CA CYS A 201 15.05 -15.93 -1.22
C CYS A 201 16.08 -15.11 -0.44
N SER A 202 16.88 -15.73 0.44
CA SER A 202 17.95 -15.03 1.17
C SER A 202 18.95 -14.34 0.22
N ASP A 203 19.44 -15.04 -0.82
CA ASP A 203 20.38 -14.47 -1.78
C ASP A 203 19.75 -13.30 -2.57
N ARG A 204 18.47 -13.43 -2.95
CA ARG A 204 17.73 -12.34 -3.59
C ARG A 204 17.58 -11.14 -2.66
N GLN A 205 17.28 -11.36 -1.38
CA GLN A 205 17.11 -10.28 -0.40
C GLN A 205 18.43 -9.51 -0.22
N LYS A 206 19.57 -10.19 -0.14
CA LYS A 206 20.91 -9.57 -0.10
C LYS A 206 21.17 -8.68 -1.31
N ARG A 207 20.90 -9.18 -2.53
CA ARG A 207 20.98 -8.37 -3.76
C ARG A 207 20.10 -7.13 -3.68
N ILE A 208 18.84 -7.31 -3.30
CA ILE A 208 17.87 -6.21 -3.19
C ILE A 208 18.42 -5.12 -2.26
N LEU A 209 18.91 -5.51 -1.08
CA LEU A 209 19.47 -4.59 -0.09
C LEU A 209 20.70 -3.84 -0.64
N MET A 210 21.62 -4.51 -1.33
CA MET A 210 22.76 -3.85 -1.97
C MET A 210 22.33 -2.85 -3.04
N ASP A 211 21.37 -3.23 -3.88
CA ASP A 211 20.91 -2.41 -5.01
C ASP A 211 20.27 -1.10 -4.55
N ILE A 212 19.57 -1.12 -3.41
CA ILE A 212 18.87 0.06 -2.86
C ILE A 212 19.69 0.88 -1.88
N TRP A 213 20.78 0.33 -1.33
CA TRP A 213 21.58 1.00 -0.31
C TRP A 213 22.08 2.40 -0.73
N PRO A 214 22.51 2.62 -2.00
CA PRO A 214 22.91 3.95 -2.45
C PRO A 214 21.76 4.97 -2.48
N ALA A 215 20.51 4.52 -2.67
CA ALA A 215 19.33 5.38 -2.79
C ALA A 215 18.92 6.01 -1.45
N LEU A 216 19.29 5.38 -0.34
CA LEU A 216 19.06 5.88 1.02
C LEU A 216 20.05 7.00 1.36
N LYS A 217 19.53 8.10 1.89
CA LYS A 217 20.35 9.22 2.40
C LYS A 217 21.22 8.78 3.58
N LYS A 218 22.30 9.54 3.81
CA LYS A 218 22.98 9.52 5.11
C LYS A 218 21.96 9.85 6.21
N ASP A 219 22.02 9.12 7.32
CA ASP A 219 21.07 9.16 8.43
C ASP A 219 19.64 8.73 8.08
N GLY A 220 19.42 8.27 6.84
CA GLY A 220 18.16 7.70 6.40
C GLY A 220 17.87 6.35 7.06
N ILE A 221 16.58 6.00 7.10
CA ILE A 221 16.09 4.78 7.74
C ILE A 221 15.79 3.69 6.71
N LEU A 222 16.32 2.50 6.95
CA LEU A 222 15.89 1.27 6.29
C LEU A 222 14.99 0.49 7.25
N ILE A 223 13.76 0.23 6.83
CA ILE A 223 12.86 -0.72 7.48
C ILE A 223 12.87 -2.00 6.64
N TYR A 224 13.36 -3.09 7.22
CA TYR A 224 13.36 -4.40 6.58
C TYR A 224 12.27 -5.26 7.21
N SER A 225 11.46 -5.93 6.38
CA SER A 225 10.50 -6.92 6.88
C SER A 225 10.40 -8.14 5.98
N THR A 226 10.01 -9.26 6.58
CA THR A 226 9.70 -10.51 5.87
C THR A 226 8.53 -11.23 6.53
N CYS A 227 7.82 -11.99 5.71
CA CYS A 227 6.74 -12.90 6.09
C CYS A 227 7.24 -14.32 6.44
N THR A 228 8.47 -14.45 6.96
CA THR A 228 9.11 -15.75 7.21
C THR A 228 9.74 -15.83 8.60
N LEU A 229 9.92 -17.06 9.09
CA LEU A 229 10.50 -17.37 10.39
C LEU A 229 11.97 -17.81 10.27
N ASN A 230 12.51 -17.80 9.04
CA ASN A 230 13.83 -18.31 8.73
C ASN A 230 14.95 -17.32 9.09
N PRO A 231 15.90 -17.68 9.97
CA PRO A 231 17.02 -16.81 10.35
C PRO A 231 17.88 -16.30 9.19
N GLU A 232 18.05 -17.13 8.16
CA GLU A 232 18.85 -16.79 6.96
C GLU A 232 18.26 -15.64 6.14
N GLU A 233 16.96 -15.42 6.27
CA GLU A 233 16.25 -14.32 5.63
C GLU A 233 16.06 -13.14 6.60
N ASN A 234 16.16 -13.39 7.90
CA ASN A 234 15.85 -12.42 8.95
C ASN A 234 17.13 -11.85 9.59
N GLU A 235 17.42 -12.22 10.84
CA GLU A 235 18.50 -11.62 11.62
C GLU A 235 19.88 -11.85 11.01
N ARG A 236 20.12 -12.99 10.34
CA ARG A 236 21.41 -13.25 9.67
C ARG A 236 21.56 -12.43 8.40
N ASN A 237 20.46 -12.12 7.73
CA ASN A 237 20.48 -11.28 6.54
C ASN A 237 20.78 -9.81 6.90
N ILE A 238 20.18 -9.32 7.98
CA ILE A 238 20.49 -7.99 8.51
C ILE A 238 21.92 -7.92 9.06
N LYS A 239 22.37 -8.97 9.75
CA LYS A 239 23.77 -9.06 10.19
C LYS A 239 24.72 -9.01 9.02
N TRP A 240 24.44 -9.76 7.94
CA TRP A 240 25.22 -9.70 6.72
C TRP A 240 25.27 -8.27 6.15
N LEU A 241 24.15 -7.54 6.13
CA LEU A 241 24.15 -6.14 5.67
C LEU A 241 25.07 -5.26 6.53
N SER A 242 25.01 -5.41 7.85
CA SER A 242 25.85 -4.67 8.81
C SER A 242 27.34 -4.99 8.72
N ASP A 243 27.70 -6.16 8.17
CA ASP A 243 29.10 -6.53 7.93
C ASP A 243 29.66 -5.87 6.65
N HIS A 244 28.80 -5.37 5.76
CA HIS A 244 29.20 -4.78 4.48
C HIS A 244 29.07 -3.25 4.45
N TYR A 245 28.31 -2.65 5.35
CA TYR A 245 28.02 -1.22 5.38
C TYR A 245 27.99 -0.68 6.81
N GLU A 246 28.28 0.61 7.00
CA GLU A 246 28.15 1.26 8.29
C GLU A 246 26.67 1.53 8.63
N VAL A 247 26.14 0.75 9.56
CA VAL A 247 24.76 0.83 10.01
C VAL A 247 24.67 0.98 11.52
N VAL A 248 23.66 1.71 11.98
CA VAL A 248 23.24 1.72 13.37
C VAL A 248 21.92 0.96 13.47
N SER A 249 21.90 -0.16 14.20
CA SER A 249 20.66 -0.87 14.48
C SER A 249 19.84 -0.09 15.51
N LEU A 250 18.61 0.28 15.14
CA LEU A 250 17.72 1.05 15.99
C LEU A 250 16.87 0.10 16.84
N LYS A 251 16.98 0.25 18.16
CA LYS A 251 16.13 -0.47 19.11
C LYS A 251 14.78 0.23 19.24
N LEU A 252 13.70 -0.49 18.96
CA LEU A 252 12.32 -0.10 19.22
C LEU A 252 11.92 -0.46 20.65
N ASP A 253 11.08 0.38 21.25
CA ASP A 253 10.37 0.10 22.49
C ASP A 253 9.12 -0.74 22.19
N ILE A 254 9.10 -1.95 22.74
CA ILE A 254 7.99 -2.92 22.61
C ILE A 254 7.38 -3.26 23.97
N SER A 255 7.66 -2.49 25.01
CA SER A 255 7.20 -2.76 26.38
C SER A 255 5.66 -2.86 26.50
N GLU A 256 4.93 -2.10 25.66
CA GLU A 256 3.46 -2.15 25.58
C GLU A 256 2.93 -3.35 24.75
N PHE A 257 3.81 -4.12 24.10
CA PHE A 257 3.46 -5.19 23.17
C PHE A 257 4.14 -6.53 23.55
N PRO A 258 3.82 -7.13 24.72
CA PRO A 258 4.55 -8.26 25.29
C PRO A 258 4.54 -9.55 24.43
N GLY A 259 3.67 -9.65 23.43
CA GLY A 259 3.66 -10.77 22.49
C GLY A 259 4.72 -10.68 21.37
N ILE A 260 5.29 -9.49 21.14
CA ILE A 260 6.36 -9.28 20.15
C ILE A 260 7.68 -9.73 20.78
N THR A 261 8.44 -10.54 20.05
CA THR A 261 9.71 -11.10 20.54
C THR A 261 10.88 -10.29 20.00
N GLU A 262 11.65 -9.65 20.90
CA GLU A 262 12.94 -9.03 20.54
C GLU A 262 13.98 -10.12 20.26
N ILE A 263 14.70 -9.97 19.14
CA ILE A 263 15.78 -10.84 18.69
C ILE A 263 17.04 -9.98 18.66
N ASN A 264 18.06 -10.38 19.42
CA ASN A 264 19.37 -9.76 19.36
C ASN A 264 20.38 -10.74 18.76
N TYR A 265 20.93 -10.39 17.60
CA TYR A 265 21.88 -11.24 16.88
C TYR A 265 23.09 -10.43 16.43
N GLY A 266 24.22 -10.60 17.13
CA GLY A 266 25.48 -9.94 16.78
C GLY A 266 25.41 -8.41 16.77
N GLY A 267 24.65 -7.82 17.69
CA GLY A 267 24.46 -6.36 17.79
C GLY A 267 23.33 -5.79 16.93
N ILE A 268 22.60 -6.65 16.20
CA ILE A 268 21.41 -6.28 15.45
C ILE A 268 20.15 -6.60 16.26
N TYR A 269 19.24 -5.63 16.32
CA TYR A 269 17.90 -5.80 16.84
C TYR A 269 16.91 -6.16 15.72
N GLY A 270 16.10 -7.18 15.98
CA GLY A 270 14.95 -7.56 15.18
C GLY A 270 13.75 -7.90 16.05
N TYR A 271 12.57 -7.93 15.43
CA TYR A 271 11.29 -8.09 16.12
C TYR A 271 10.46 -9.16 15.41
N GLY A 272 10.29 -10.29 16.09
CA GLY A 272 9.52 -11.44 15.63
C GLY A 272 8.08 -11.39 16.12
N PHE A 273 7.15 -11.54 15.18
CA PHE A 273 5.72 -11.68 15.41
C PHE A 273 5.36 -13.14 15.14
N TYR A 274 5.05 -13.88 16.20
CA TYR A 274 4.84 -15.31 16.10
C TYR A 274 3.37 -15.67 16.40
N PRO A 275 2.72 -16.45 15.53
CA PRO A 275 1.44 -17.10 15.85
C PRO A 275 1.48 -17.77 17.24
N GLY A 276 0.42 -17.58 18.03
CA GLY A 276 0.30 -18.10 19.40
C GLY A 276 0.82 -17.15 20.47
N ARG A 277 1.78 -16.27 20.16
CA ARG A 277 2.16 -15.14 21.04
C ARG A 277 1.39 -13.86 20.76
N ILE A 278 1.00 -13.68 19.51
CA ILE A 278 0.16 -12.58 19.06
C ILE A 278 -0.99 -13.11 18.20
N LYS A 279 -2.05 -12.31 18.08
CA LYS A 279 -3.17 -12.55 17.17
C LYS A 279 -2.82 -12.10 15.74
N GLY A 280 -1.87 -12.77 15.10
CA GLY A 280 -1.46 -12.44 13.73
C GLY A 280 -0.81 -13.59 13.01
N GLU A 281 -0.26 -13.29 11.84
CA GLU A 281 0.61 -14.19 11.08
C GLU A 281 2.08 -13.96 11.42
N GLY A 282 2.94 -14.81 10.87
CA GLY A 282 4.39 -14.70 11.05
C GLY A 282 4.98 -13.48 10.33
N LEU A 283 5.70 -12.64 11.06
CA LEU A 283 6.42 -11.48 10.52
C LEU A 283 7.75 -11.28 11.26
N PHE A 284 8.76 -10.79 10.55
CA PHE A 284 9.98 -10.25 11.12
C PHE A 284 10.16 -8.80 10.66
N ILE A 285 10.65 -7.93 11.56
CA ILE A 285 10.98 -6.53 11.28
C ILE A 285 12.36 -6.21 11.87
N SER A 286 13.18 -5.46 11.15
CA SER A 286 14.37 -4.79 11.70
C SER A 286 14.47 -3.36 11.15
N VAL A 287 15.02 -2.46 11.95
CA VAL A 287 15.14 -1.03 11.62
C VAL A 287 16.60 -0.62 11.74
N LEU A 288 17.14 -0.05 10.66
CA LEU A 288 18.53 0.37 10.57
C LEU A 288 18.60 1.84 10.15
N ARG A 289 19.58 2.57 10.69
CA ARG A 289 19.98 3.89 10.22
C ARG A 289 21.29 3.77 9.47
N LYS A 290 21.37 4.36 8.28
CA LYS A 290 22.62 4.43 7.50
C LYS A 290 23.54 5.49 8.09
N ALA A 291 24.72 5.10 8.56
CA ALA A 291 25.69 6.02 9.17
C ALA A 291 26.67 6.64 8.16
N GLU A 292 26.91 5.93 7.06
CA GLU A 292 27.89 6.29 6.03
C GLU A 292 27.30 7.11 4.86
N GLY A 293 28.22 7.67 4.07
CA GLY A 293 27.94 8.38 2.84
C GLY A 293 27.70 9.88 3.04
N ASP A 294 27.63 10.59 1.92
CA ASP A 294 27.20 11.97 1.85
C ASP A 294 25.81 12.04 1.20
N ASN A 295 25.11 13.15 1.40
CA ASN A 295 23.88 13.45 0.68
C ASN A 295 24.25 14.23 -0.58
N PRO A 296 24.41 13.56 -1.74
CA PRO A 296 24.96 14.22 -2.93
C PRO A 296 24.02 15.30 -3.43
N ASP A 297 24.58 16.46 -3.72
CA ASP A 297 23.88 17.54 -4.40
C ASP A 297 23.79 17.21 -5.89
N VAL A 298 22.77 16.43 -6.26
CA VAL A 298 22.59 15.95 -7.64
C VAL A 298 22.03 17.10 -8.48
N ARG A 299 22.84 17.62 -9.42
CA ARG A 299 22.36 18.59 -10.42
C ARG A 299 21.12 18.06 -11.14
N ILE A 300 20.00 18.77 -10.99
CA ILE A 300 18.71 18.40 -11.57
C ILE A 300 18.62 18.99 -12.98
N ALA A 301 18.71 18.13 -13.99
CA ALA A 301 18.35 18.53 -15.35
C ALA A 301 16.83 18.61 -15.46
N LYS A 302 16.30 19.71 -16.00
CA LYS A 302 14.87 19.83 -16.32
C LYS A 302 14.55 18.90 -17.49
N THR A 303 13.93 17.76 -17.19
CA THR A 303 13.52 16.76 -18.20
C THR A 303 12.06 16.91 -18.61
N LEU A 304 11.22 17.51 -17.77
CA LEU A 304 9.80 17.69 -18.03
C LEU A 304 9.55 18.96 -18.88
N ASN A 305 9.22 18.76 -20.16
CA ASN A 305 8.89 19.83 -21.10
C ASN A 305 7.38 19.86 -21.41
N ASN A 306 6.83 21.05 -21.69
CA ASN A 306 5.42 21.25 -22.11
C ASN A 306 4.35 20.71 -21.13
N ILE A 307 4.69 20.66 -19.84
CA ILE A 307 3.81 20.15 -18.79
C ILE A 307 2.80 21.18 -18.26
N HIS A 308 2.86 22.43 -18.69
CA HIS A 308 1.98 23.48 -18.16
C HIS A 308 0.56 23.39 -18.73
N LEU A 309 -0.45 23.52 -17.88
CA LEU A 309 -1.85 23.63 -18.28
C LEU A 309 -2.12 24.94 -19.03
N THR A 310 -3.02 24.89 -20.01
CA THR A 310 -3.64 26.09 -20.60
C THR A 310 -4.59 26.74 -19.59
N LYS A 311 -5.03 27.98 -19.87
CA LYS A 311 -6.02 28.68 -19.02
C LYS A 311 -7.33 27.90 -18.88
N GLU A 312 -7.82 27.31 -19.98
CA GLU A 312 -9.03 26.47 -19.98
C GLU A 312 -8.83 25.23 -19.10
N GLU A 313 -7.74 24.50 -19.31
CA GLU A 313 -7.41 23.29 -18.55
C GLU A 313 -7.25 23.56 -17.05
N ARG A 314 -6.62 24.69 -16.70
CA ARG A 314 -6.49 25.13 -15.30
C ARG A 314 -7.85 25.43 -14.68
N ASN A 315 -8.71 26.18 -15.37
CA ASN A 315 -10.06 26.48 -14.88
C ASN A 315 -10.88 25.21 -14.62
N ILE A 316 -10.78 24.22 -15.51
CA ILE A 316 -11.42 22.91 -15.33
C ILE A 316 -10.86 22.20 -14.11
N ALA A 317 -9.53 22.08 -14.00
CA ALA A 317 -8.88 21.37 -12.92
C ALA A 317 -9.16 21.99 -11.53
N GLU A 318 -9.06 23.31 -11.41
CA GLU A 318 -9.38 24.05 -10.16
C GLU A 318 -10.88 23.98 -9.82
N GLY A 319 -11.75 23.98 -10.84
CA GLY A 319 -13.19 23.83 -10.66
C GLY A 319 -13.61 22.44 -10.16
N TRP A 320 -12.82 21.40 -10.43
CA TRP A 320 -13.13 20.01 -10.07
C TRP A 320 -12.38 19.51 -8.84
N THR A 321 -11.33 20.23 -8.42
CA THR A 321 -10.40 19.74 -7.40
C THR A 321 -10.02 20.80 -6.38
N LEU A 322 -9.40 20.34 -5.30
CA LEU A 322 -8.79 21.11 -4.22
C LEU A 322 -7.26 20.95 -4.22
N PHE A 323 -6.66 20.44 -5.31
CA PHE A 323 -5.21 20.36 -5.40
C PHE A 323 -4.60 21.76 -5.45
N ASP A 324 -3.35 21.86 -5.00
CA ASP A 324 -2.52 23.02 -5.27
C ASP A 324 -2.30 23.17 -6.79
N PRO A 325 -2.67 24.31 -7.40
CA PRO A 325 -2.47 24.56 -8.83
C PRO A 325 -1.04 24.36 -9.31
N ASP A 326 -0.04 24.55 -8.45
CA ASP A 326 1.38 24.38 -8.80
C ASP A 326 1.79 22.91 -8.96
N THR A 327 0.98 21.98 -8.44
CA THR A 327 1.18 20.54 -8.61
C THR A 327 0.55 19.99 -9.88
N MET A 328 -0.31 20.78 -10.55
CA MET A 328 -1.10 20.34 -11.70
C MET A 328 -0.34 20.47 -13.01
N ILE A 329 -0.31 19.40 -13.79
CA ILE A 329 0.40 19.33 -15.07
C ILE A 329 -0.44 18.66 -16.16
N ARG A 330 -0.02 18.89 -17.42
CA ARG A 330 -0.44 18.14 -18.60
C ARG A 330 0.58 17.06 -18.91
N ALA A 331 0.12 15.82 -19.06
CA ALA A 331 0.90 14.69 -19.56
C ALA A 331 0.18 14.05 -20.76
N GLY A 332 0.57 14.43 -21.97
CA GLY A 332 -0.16 14.05 -23.18
C GLY A 332 -1.57 14.64 -23.17
N ASP A 333 -2.59 13.77 -23.24
CA ASP A 333 -4.01 14.16 -23.17
C ASP A 333 -4.54 14.20 -21.72
N GLU A 334 -3.74 13.83 -20.72
CA GLU A 334 -4.17 13.79 -19.32
C GLU A 334 -3.81 15.09 -18.59
N LEU A 335 -4.75 15.55 -17.76
CA LEU A 335 -4.52 16.56 -16.74
C LEU A 335 -4.43 15.82 -15.41
N LEU A 336 -3.36 16.05 -14.65
CA LEU A 336 -3.12 15.36 -13.38
C LEU A 336 -2.49 16.29 -12.35
N ALA A 337 -2.73 16.02 -11.08
CA ALA A 337 -1.97 16.59 -9.97
C ALA A 337 -0.86 15.62 -9.58
N THR A 338 0.38 16.09 -9.56
CA THR A 338 1.55 15.25 -9.27
C THR A 338 1.75 15.03 -7.78
N ALA A 339 2.34 13.88 -7.45
CA ALA A 339 2.87 13.62 -6.11
C ALA A 339 4.33 14.08 -6.04
N GLY A 340 4.69 14.76 -4.96
CA GLY A 340 6.03 15.33 -4.78
C GLY A 340 6.26 16.63 -5.54
N THR A 341 7.46 17.18 -5.41
CA THR A 341 7.84 18.46 -6.02
C THR A 341 8.31 18.28 -7.48
N PRO A 342 8.35 19.35 -8.28
CA PRO A 342 8.96 19.30 -9.62
C PRO A 342 10.40 18.77 -9.62
N ASP A 343 11.18 19.04 -8.57
CA ASP A 343 12.54 18.55 -8.41
C ASP A 343 12.58 17.04 -8.16
N ASP A 344 11.64 16.51 -7.38
CA ASP A 344 11.49 15.07 -7.18
C ASP A 344 11.20 14.37 -8.50
N LEU A 345 10.24 14.90 -9.26
CA LEU A 345 9.87 14.34 -10.56
C LEU A 345 11.02 14.40 -11.55
N ASN A 346 11.80 15.48 -11.60
CA ASN A 346 12.97 15.57 -12.48
C ASN A 346 14.06 14.56 -12.09
N ARG A 347 14.24 14.23 -10.81
CA ARG A 347 15.19 13.18 -10.37
C ARG A 347 14.74 11.77 -10.75
N LEU A 348 13.42 11.53 -10.80
CA LEU A 348 12.82 10.23 -11.10
C LEU A 348 12.62 10.01 -12.61
N THR A 349 12.20 11.04 -13.35
CA THR A 349 11.85 10.96 -14.77
C THR A 349 13.04 10.51 -15.62
N GLY A 350 12.77 9.61 -16.57
CA GLY A 350 13.80 9.04 -17.44
C GLY A 350 14.65 7.95 -16.80
N LYS A 351 14.56 7.74 -15.47
CA LYS A 351 15.24 6.66 -14.76
C LYS A 351 14.27 5.60 -14.27
N VAL A 352 13.21 6.03 -13.57
CA VAL A 352 12.20 5.16 -12.98
C VAL A 352 11.01 5.05 -13.92
N LYS A 353 10.55 3.82 -14.16
CA LYS A 353 9.31 3.59 -14.91
C LYS A 353 8.11 3.86 -14.02
N MET A 354 7.65 5.11 -14.00
CA MET A 354 6.43 5.52 -13.30
C MET A 354 5.20 5.12 -14.11
N ILE A 355 4.25 4.44 -13.45
CA ILE A 355 2.95 4.03 -14.03
C ILE A 355 1.77 4.82 -13.45
N ARG A 356 2.00 5.60 -12.38
CA ARG A 356 1.10 6.62 -11.82
C ARG A 356 1.96 7.71 -11.18
N TRP A 357 1.73 8.97 -11.54
CA TRP A 357 2.56 10.11 -11.12
C TRP A 357 1.95 10.92 -9.96
N GLY A 358 0.72 10.60 -9.60
CA GLY A 358 -0.13 11.37 -8.70
C GLY A 358 -1.58 11.03 -9.05
N THR A 359 -2.49 11.99 -9.00
CA THR A 359 -3.91 11.77 -9.30
C THR A 359 -4.29 12.35 -10.66
N THR A 360 -4.71 11.50 -11.59
CA THR A 360 -5.29 11.98 -12.86
C THR A 360 -6.64 12.63 -12.61
N ILE A 361 -6.80 13.88 -13.03
CA ILE A 361 -8.02 14.68 -12.89
C ILE A 361 -8.98 14.32 -14.02
N CYS A 362 -8.51 14.41 -15.27
CA CYS A 362 -9.32 14.13 -16.44
C CYS A 362 -8.46 13.85 -17.68
N THR A 363 -9.11 13.33 -18.73
CA THR A 363 -8.50 13.15 -20.05
C THR A 363 -9.21 14.04 -21.06
N ARG A 364 -8.45 14.81 -21.82
CA ARG A 364 -8.94 15.63 -22.93
C ARG A 364 -9.24 14.73 -24.14
N LYS A 365 -10.42 14.88 -24.74
CA LYS A 365 -10.79 14.26 -26.02
C LYS A 365 -11.46 15.30 -26.92
N GLY A 366 -10.68 15.86 -27.84
CA GLY A 366 -11.09 17.03 -28.64
C GLY A 366 -11.34 18.23 -27.72
N ASN A 367 -12.57 18.74 -27.73
CA ASN A 367 -13.02 19.85 -26.88
C ASN A 367 -13.67 19.39 -25.56
N ASN A 368 -13.73 18.09 -25.29
CA ASN A 368 -14.35 17.56 -24.09
C ASN A 368 -13.30 17.14 -23.06
N PHE A 369 -13.63 17.31 -21.78
CA PHE A 369 -12.86 16.80 -20.66
C PHE A 369 -13.62 15.64 -20.01
N ILE A 370 -13.02 14.46 -20.01
CA ILE A 370 -13.59 13.25 -19.44
C ILE A 370 -13.02 13.09 -18.03
N PRO A 371 -13.81 13.23 -16.96
CA PRO A 371 -13.31 13.11 -15.60
C PRO A 371 -12.79 11.69 -15.35
N SER A 372 -11.64 11.59 -14.68
CA SER A 372 -10.98 10.32 -14.37
C SER A 372 -11.65 9.61 -13.21
N HIS A 373 -11.58 8.28 -13.19
CA HIS A 373 -11.98 7.53 -12.00
C HIS A 373 -11.08 7.86 -10.78
N GLU A 374 -9.80 8.20 -11.00
CA GLU A 374 -8.91 8.60 -9.90
C GLU A 374 -9.40 9.88 -9.20
N LEU A 375 -9.98 10.81 -9.95
CA LEU A 375 -10.60 12.03 -9.40
C LEU A 375 -11.76 11.67 -8.48
N ALA A 376 -12.66 10.77 -8.88
CA ALA A 376 -13.78 10.38 -8.03
C ALA A 376 -13.34 9.75 -6.71
N MET A 377 -12.21 9.03 -6.71
CA MET A 377 -11.62 8.42 -5.52
C MET A 377 -10.80 9.42 -4.68
N SER A 378 -10.43 10.57 -5.20
CA SER A 378 -9.50 11.48 -4.55
C SER A 378 -10.14 12.20 -3.36
N LEU A 379 -9.37 12.33 -2.28
CA LEU A 379 -9.72 13.21 -1.14
C LEU A 379 -9.70 14.70 -1.52
N SER A 380 -9.02 15.06 -2.61
CA SER A 380 -8.98 16.42 -3.14
C SER A 380 -10.05 16.67 -4.21
N TYR A 381 -11.02 15.76 -4.38
CA TYR A 381 -12.21 16.04 -5.19
C TYR A 381 -13.00 17.22 -4.59
N ARG A 382 -13.39 18.19 -5.42
CA ARG A 382 -14.22 19.31 -4.96
C ARG A 382 -15.68 18.89 -4.93
N GLU A 383 -16.25 18.79 -3.74
CA GLU A 383 -17.68 18.51 -3.57
C GLU A 383 -18.54 19.57 -4.28
N GLY A 384 -19.62 19.12 -4.93
CA GLY A 384 -20.50 19.97 -5.74
C GLY A 384 -20.02 20.25 -7.17
N SER A 385 -18.82 19.80 -7.58
CA SER A 385 -18.34 19.98 -8.97
C SER A 385 -19.11 19.15 -10.00
N PHE A 386 -19.77 18.07 -9.58
CA PHE A 386 -20.69 17.26 -10.38
C PHE A 386 -21.93 16.92 -9.55
N PRO A 387 -23.11 16.72 -10.19
CA PRO A 387 -24.28 16.16 -9.53
C PRO A 387 -23.97 14.78 -8.95
N VAL A 388 -24.58 14.48 -7.79
CA VAL A 388 -24.39 13.24 -7.06
C VAL A 388 -25.64 12.37 -7.17
N VAL A 389 -25.44 11.08 -7.40
CA VAL A 389 -26.49 10.05 -7.39
C VAL A 389 -26.15 9.03 -6.31
N ASP A 390 -26.94 9.02 -5.24
CA ASP A 390 -26.85 8.01 -4.20
C ASP A 390 -27.48 6.70 -4.66
N LEU A 391 -26.70 5.63 -4.56
CA LEU A 391 -27.09 4.28 -4.93
C LEU A 391 -27.53 3.49 -3.71
N ASP A 392 -28.57 2.68 -3.88
CA ASP A 392 -28.85 1.59 -2.95
C ASP A 392 -27.80 0.46 -3.07
N PRO A 393 -27.78 -0.52 -2.14
CA PRO A 393 -26.80 -1.62 -2.18
C PRO A 393 -26.81 -2.43 -3.48
N GLY A 394 -27.98 -2.68 -4.08
CA GLY A 394 -28.10 -3.43 -5.33
C GLY A 394 -27.55 -2.64 -6.51
N GLN A 395 -27.92 -1.36 -6.62
CA GLN A 395 -27.43 -0.44 -7.64
C GLN A 395 -25.91 -0.23 -7.55
N ALA A 396 -25.35 -0.15 -6.34
CA ALA A 396 -23.91 -0.05 -6.13
C ALA A 396 -23.16 -1.27 -6.67
N LEU A 397 -23.69 -2.47 -6.44
CA LEU A 397 -23.12 -3.70 -7.01
C LEU A 397 -23.28 -3.75 -8.54
N ASP A 398 -24.43 -3.33 -9.06
CA ASP A 398 -24.68 -3.29 -10.50
C ASP A 398 -23.70 -2.32 -11.18
N TYR A 399 -23.39 -1.18 -10.53
CA TYR A 399 -22.36 -0.25 -10.96
C TYR A 399 -20.97 -0.91 -11.00
N LEU A 400 -20.55 -1.58 -9.92
CA LEU A 400 -19.25 -2.26 -9.88
C LEU A 400 -19.14 -3.43 -10.88
N GLY A 401 -20.26 -4.11 -11.16
CA GLY A 401 -20.33 -5.24 -12.09
C GLY A 401 -20.58 -4.84 -13.55
N ARG A 402 -20.79 -3.56 -13.84
CA ARG A 402 -21.20 -3.02 -15.16
C ARG A 402 -22.49 -3.67 -15.70
N LYS A 403 -23.45 -3.91 -14.81
CA LYS A 403 -24.82 -4.31 -15.18
C LYS A 403 -25.62 -3.08 -15.61
N ASP A 404 -26.83 -3.31 -16.10
CA ASP A 404 -27.70 -2.25 -16.59
C ASP A 404 -28.26 -1.43 -15.42
N LEU A 405 -28.03 -0.11 -15.42
CA LEU A 405 -28.41 0.80 -14.34
C LEU A 405 -29.83 1.37 -14.56
N ARG A 406 -30.75 0.54 -15.08
CA ARG A 406 -32.14 0.97 -15.33
C ARG A 406 -32.82 1.33 -14.02
N GLY A 407 -33.57 2.43 -14.03
CA GLY A 407 -34.31 2.91 -12.86
C GLY A 407 -33.49 3.81 -11.93
N VAL A 408 -32.18 3.94 -12.14
CA VAL A 408 -31.38 4.95 -11.43
C VAL A 408 -31.77 6.34 -11.93
N ASN A 409 -32.28 7.18 -11.03
CA ASN A 409 -32.61 8.58 -11.34
C ASN A 409 -31.33 9.41 -11.46
N CYS A 410 -30.79 9.48 -12.68
CA CYS A 410 -29.51 10.12 -12.98
C CYS A 410 -29.73 11.33 -13.91
N PRO A 411 -29.36 12.56 -13.51
CA PRO A 411 -29.39 13.74 -14.38
C PRO A 411 -28.58 13.56 -15.67
N LYS A 412 -28.96 14.24 -16.77
CA LYS A 412 -28.15 14.24 -18.01
C LYS A 412 -26.76 14.83 -17.75
N GLY A 413 -25.72 14.23 -18.32
CA GLY A 413 -24.32 14.63 -18.17
C GLY A 413 -23.52 13.74 -17.22
N TRP A 414 -22.36 14.24 -16.79
CA TRP A 414 -21.46 13.57 -15.85
C TRP A 414 -21.99 13.65 -14.42
N ASN A 415 -22.00 12.51 -13.73
CA ASN A 415 -22.48 12.39 -12.35
C ASN A 415 -21.49 11.54 -11.54
N ILE A 416 -21.35 11.88 -10.25
CA ILE A 416 -20.69 11.02 -9.26
C ILE A 416 -21.72 10.04 -8.70
N PHE A 417 -21.39 8.76 -8.76
CA PHE A 417 -22.16 7.71 -8.10
C PHE A 417 -21.60 7.49 -6.70
N ARG A 418 -22.48 7.44 -5.70
CA ARG A 418 -22.13 7.40 -4.27
C ARG A 418 -22.84 6.24 -3.58
N TYR A 419 -22.17 5.60 -2.62
CA TYR A 419 -22.79 4.61 -1.75
C TYR A 419 -22.43 4.91 -0.29
N SER A 420 -23.44 4.99 0.57
CA SER A 420 -23.27 5.31 1.99
C SER A 420 -22.43 6.57 2.25
N GLY A 421 -22.59 7.60 1.41
CA GLY A 421 -21.83 8.85 1.51
C GLY A 421 -20.42 8.81 0.92
N MET A 422 -19.98 7.69 0.34
CA MET A 422 -18.65 7.56 -0.30
C MET A 422 -18.72 7.51 -1.82
N ASN A 423 -17.91 8.33 -2.48
CA ASN A 423 -17.80 8.33 -3.94
C ASN A 423 -17.30 6.97 -4.44
N MET A 424 -18.01 6.40 -5.41
CA MET A 424 -17.67 5.13 -6.06
C MET A 424 -17.07 5.32 -7.45
N GLY A 425 -17.36 6.43 -8.13
CA GLY A 425 -16.87 6.69 -9.48
C GLY A 425 -17.84 7.52 -10.31
N PHE A 426 -17.49 7.73 -11.57
CA PHE A 426 -18.31 8.49 -12.50
C PHE A 426 -19.28 7.61 -13.31
N ALA A 427 -20.39 8.22 -13.73
CA ALA A 427 -21.26 7.77 -14.80
C ALA A 427 -21.67 8.97 -15.67
N ASN A 428 -21.96 8.73 -16.95
CA ASN A 428 -22.40 9.78 -17.87
C ASN A 428 -23.76 9.41 -18.48
N ASN A 429 -24.80 10.17 -18.14
CA ASN A 429 -26.12 9.99 -18.74
C ASN A 429 -26.24 10.82 -20.02
N ILE A 430 -26.34 10.13 -21.17
CA ILE A 430 -26.49 10.77 -22.48
C ILE A 430 -27.97 10.95 -22.89
N GLY A 431 -28.90 10.74 -21.96
CA GLY A 431 -30.36 10.82 -22.16
C GLY A 431 -30.98 9.49 -22.54
N SER A 432 -30.40 8.77 -23.50
CA SER A 432 -30.90 7.44 -23.92
C SER A 432 -30.40 6.29 -23.06
N ARG A 433 -29.26 6.47 -22.38
CA ARG A 433 -28.65 5.48 -21.48
C ARG A 433 -27.67 6.15 -20.51
N ILE A 434 -27.33 5.41 -19.45
CA ILE A 434 -26.26 5.76 -18.52
C ILE A 434 -25.01 4.96 -18.88
N ASN A 435 -23.95 5.65 -19.29
CA ASN A 435 -22.64 5.04 -19.53
C ASN A 435 -21.91 4.91 -18.19
N ASN A 436 -21.58 3.69 -17.79
CA ASN A 436 -20.80 3.40 -16.60
C ASN A 436 -19.29 3.53 -16.86
N TYR A 437 -18.62 4.42 -16.12
CA TYR A 437 -17.19 4.70 -16.23
C TYR A 437 -16.33 4.06 -15.12
N TYR A 438 -16.87 3.07 -14.39
CA TYR A 438 -16.07 2.23 -13.51
C TYR A 438 -15.01 1.46 -14.32
N PRO A 439 -13.72 1.47 -13.91
CA PRO A 439 -12.63 0.85 -14.64
C PRO A 439 -12.91 -0.60 -15.01
N ALA A 440 -12.65 -0.95 -16.27
CA ALA A 440 -13.07 -2.25 -16.81
C ALA A 440 -12.35 -3.42 -16.14
N GLU A 441 -11.08 -3.21 -15.81
CA GLU A 441 -10.19 -4.14 -15.14
C GLU A 441 -10.56 -4.39 -13.66
N TRP A 442 -11.36 -3.52 -13.03
CA TRP A 442 -11.74 -3.62 -11.60
C TRP A 442 -13.13 -4.21 -11.39
N ARG A 443 -13.84 -4.51 -12.48
CA ARG A 443 -15.23 -4.97 -12.42
C ARG A 443 -15.35 -6.29 -11.70
N ILE A 444 -16.36 -6.37 -10.84
CA ILE A 444 -16.65 -7.57 -10.07
C ILE A 444 -17.62 -8.48 -10.81
N LYS A 445 -17.57 -9.78 -10.50
CA LYS A 445 -18.58 -10.76 -10.94
C LYS A 445 -19.37 -11.23 -9.74
N TYR A 446 -20.70 -11.21 -9.83
CA TYR A 446 -21.59 -11.74 -8.80
C TYR A 446 -22.95 -12.14 -9.38
N ALA A 447 -23.58 -13.15 -8.77
CA ALA A 447 -24.82 -13.76 -9.25
C ALA A 447 -26.07 -12.94 -8.87
N ASP A 448 -26.27 -12.66 -7.58
CA ASP A 448 -27.51 -12.04 -7.06
C ASP A 448 -27.22 -11.00 -5.95
N PRO A 449 -27.65 -9.72 -6.12
CA PRO A 449 -27.51 -8.68 -5.09
C PRO A 449 -28.21 -9.00 -3.76
N GLY A 450 -29.32 -9.76 -3.77
CA GLY A 450 -30.13 -10.04 -2.58
C GLY A 450 -29.41 -10.86 -1.51
N SER A 451 -28.30 -11.51 -1.85
CA SER A 451 -27.53 -12.38 -0.94
C SER A 451 -26.34 -11.69 -0.25
N VAL A 452 -26.17 -10.37 -0.44
CA VAL A 452 -24.91 -9.66 -0.11
C VAL A 452 -24.87 -9.10 1.30
N GLN A 453 -26.00 -8.70 1.89
CA GLN A 453 -26.01 -7.97 3.15
C GLN A 453 -25.41 -8.76 4.32
N ASN A 454 -25.57 -10.09 4.34
CA ASN A 454 -24.96 -10.95 5.37
C ASN A 454 -23.50 -11.36 5.06
N LYS A 455 -22.94 -10.93 3.94
CA LYS A 455 -21.60 -11.31 3.46
C LYS A 455 -20.59 -10.17 3.55
N ILE A 456 -21.01 -8.94 3.78
CA ILE A 456 -20.14 -7.75 3.87
C ILE A 456 -19.97 -7.29 5.31
N LEU A 457 -19.22 -6.21 5.53
CA LEU A 457 -19.03 -5.63 6.85
C LEU A 457 -20.25 -4.81 7.28
N ASP A 458 -20.62 -4.96 8.55
CA ASP A 458 -21.54 -4.07 9.24
C ASP A 458 -20.77 -3.00 10.02
N TRP A 459 -21.36 -1.82 10.16
CA TRP A 459 -20.70 -0.62 10.70
C TRP A 459 -21.50 0.01 11.84
N GLU A 460 -20.81 0.54 12.85
CA GLU A 460 -21.36 1.33 13.98
C GLU A 460 -21.21 2.83 13.76
#